data_AF-A0A3C1Q2J3-F1
#
_entry.id   AF-A0A3C1Q2J3-F1
#
_cell.length_a   1.000
_cell.length_b   1.000
_cell.length_c   1.000
_cell.angle_alpha   90.00
_cell.angle_beta   90.00
_cell.angle_gamma   90.00
#
_symmetry.space_group_name_H-M   'P 1'
#
loop_
_entity.id
_entity.type
_entity.pdbx_description
1 polymer ?
#
loop_
_entity_poly.entity_id
_entity_poly.type
_entity_poly.pdbx_seq_one_letter_code
_entity_poly.pdbx_strand_id
1 'polypeptide(L)'
;MTKNIGIFSLTSALAVGVLAAQDAIETLATVDVIGSSENVLGLTGSGAFIEAEDYQRKGITNIQQILRKVPGVYIREEDGFGNFPNISLRGGDGTRNEKVTVMEDGILTAPAAYSAPSAYYSPRAARMSGIEVLKG
;
A
#
# COMPACT_ATOMS: atom_id res chain seq x y z
N MET A 1 -35.08 -61.79 19.73
CA MET A 1 -35.01 -60.49 20.41
C MET A 1 -33.56 -60.07 20.37
N THR A 2 -33.11 -58.98 19.74
CA THR A 2 -33.72 -57.70 19.35
C THR A 2 -33.03 -57.17 18.07
N LYS A 3 -33.79 -56.46 17.25
CA LYS A 3 -33.42 -55.89 15.94
C LYS A 3 -32.49 -54.69 16.09
N ASN A 4 -31.53 -54.51 15.17
CA ASN A 4 -30.87 -53.22 14.95
C ASN A 4 -31.08 -52.78 13.49
N ILE A 5 -31.69 -51.60 13.33
CA ILE A 5 -31.96 -50.91 12.07
C ILE A 5 -30.76 -50.00 11.77
N GLY A 6 -30.07 -50.23 10.65
CA GLY A 6 -29.05 -49.32 10.13
C GLY A 6 -29.69 -48.33 9.17
N ILE A 7 -29.73 -47.04 9.54
CA ILE A 7 -30.13 -45.95 8.65
C ILE A 7 -28.91 -45.62 7.78
N PHE A 8 -28.97 -45.97 6.49
CA PHE A 8 -27.99 -45.51 5.49
C PHE A 8 -28.38 -44.10 5.05
N SER A 9 -27.66 -43.08 5.55
CA SER A 9 -27.76 -41.71 5.05
C SER A 9 -26.90 -41.58 3.80
N LEU A 10 -27.53 -41.69 2.64
CA LEU A 10 -26.93 -41.41 1.32
C LEU A 10 -26.81 -39.89 1.13
N THR A 11 -25.85 -39.25 1.81
CA THR A 11 -25.61 -37.79 1.69
C THR A 11 -24.24 -37.45 1.10
N SER A 12 -23.42 -38.43 0.71
CA SER A 12 -22.07 -38.19 0.19
C SER A 12 -22.01 -37.74 -1.29
N ALA A 13 -23.13 -37.68 -2.01
CA ALA A 13 -23.14 -37.29 -3.43
C ALA A 13 -23.26 -35.77 -3.68
N LEU A 14 -23.62 -34.96 -2.68
CA LEU A 14 -23.71 -33.49 -2.85
C LEU A 14 -22.49 -32.70 -2.34
N ALA A 15 -21.54 -33.36 -1.65
CA ALA A 15 -20.38 -32.66 -1.08
C ALA A 15 -19.25 -32.41 -2.09
N VAL A 16 -19.21 -33.15 -3.22
CA VAL A 16 -18.13 -33.03 -4.20
C VAL A 16 -18.29 -31.80 -5.12
N GLY A 17 -19.53 -31.31 -5.30
CA GLY A 17 -19.80 -30.15 -6.16
C GLY A 17 -19.53 -28.79 -5.52
N VAL A 18 -19.47 -28.70 -4.19
CA VAL A 18 -19.31 -27.44 -3.46
C VAL A 18 -17.84 -27.14 -3.12
N LEU A 19 -16.96 -28.14 -3.20
CA LEU A 19 -15.53 -27.96 -2.86
C LEU A 19 -14.68 -27.38 -4.01
N ALA A 20 -15.26 -27.19 -5.20
CA ALA A 20 -14.54 -26.73 -6.40
C ALA A 20 -14.72 -25.22 -6.70
N ALA A 21 -15.34 -24.47 -5.79
CA ALA A 21 -15.42 -23.01 -5.85
C ALA A 21 -14.56 -22.39 -4.74
N GLN A 22 -13.31 -22.84 -4.62
CA GLN A 22 -12.30 -21.99 -4.04
C GLN A 22 -12.01 -20.95 -5.11
N ASP A 23 -12.70 -19.80 -5.07
CA ASP A 23 -12.25 -18.62 -5.78
C ASP A 23 -10.78 -18.44 -5.41
N ALA A 24 -9.89 -18.70 -6.37
CA ALA A 24 -8.53 -18.25 -6.24
C ALA A 24 -8.63 -16.74 -6.02
N ILE A 25 -8.08 -16.24 -4.90
CA ILE A 25 -7.99 -14.81 -4.68
C ILE A 25 -7.12 -14.28 -5.81
N GLU A 26 -7.76 -13.79 -6.87
CA GLU A 26 -7.09 -13.17 -8.00
C GLU A 26 -6.60 -11.82 -7.49
N THR A 27 -5.39 -11.81 -6.95
CA THR A 27 -4.67 -10.59 -6.59
C THR A 27 -4.38 -9.85 -7.88
N LEU A 28 -5.00 -8.69 -8.05
CA LEU A 28 -4.70 -7.81 -9.19
C LEU A 28 -3.21 -7.47 -9.16
N ALA A 29 -2.57 -7.51 -10.33
CA ALA A 29 -1.20 -7.06 -10.46
C ALA A 29 -1.15 -5.54 -10.22
N THR A 30 -0.40 -5.11 -9.21
CA THR A 30 -0.08 -3.71 -8.95
C THR A 30 1.16 -3.29 -9.73
N VAL A 31 1.31 -1.98 -9.93
CA VAL A 31 2.56 -1.42 -10.45
C VAL A 31 3.38 -0.93 -9.26
N ASP A 32 4.49 -1.63 -9.01
CA ASP A 32 5.43 -1.30 -7.96
C ASP A 32 6.67 -0.59 -8.55
N VAL A 33 7.28 0.31 -7.80
CA VAL A 33 8.49 1.03 -8.25
C VAL A 33 9.76 0.32 -7.75
N ILE A 34 9.74 -0.14 -6.50
CA ILE A 34 10.80 -0.88 -5.82
C ILE A 34 10.32 -2.30 -5.49
N GLY A 35 9.06 -2.45 -5.05
CA GLY A 35 8.42 -3.72 -4.75
C GLY A 35 8.69 -4.28 -3.35
N SER A 36 9.95 -4.27 -2.89
CA SER A 36 10.28 -4.81 -1.57
C SER A 36 11.54 -4.22 -0.94
N SER A 37 11.70 -4.44 0.37
CA SER A 37 12.90 -4.07 1.12
C SER A 37 14.19 -4.70 0.58
N GLU A 38 14.13 -5.93 0.07
CA GLU A 38 15.28 -6.66 -0.50
C GLU A 38 15.77 -6.01 -1.80
N ASN A 39 14.83 -5.50 -2.63
CA ASN A 39 15.14 -4.88 -3.91
C ASN A 39 15.86 -3.53 -3.76
N VAL A 40 15.80 -2.89 -2.59
CA VAL A 40 16.45 -1.60 -2.32
C VAL A 40 17.97 -1.68 -2.54
N LEU A 41 18.61 -2.80 -2.19
CA LEU A 41 20.06 -2.97 -2.34
C LEU A 41 20.50 -3.12 -3.80
N GLY A 42 19.62 -3.64 -4.67
CA GLY A 42 19.87 -3.78 -6.10
C GLY A 42 19.52 -2.53 -6.92
N LEU A 43 18.97 -1.51 -6.27
CA LEU A 43 18.45 -0.33 -6.95
C LEU A 43 19.60 0.54 -7.49
N THR A 44 19.52 0.87 -8.79
CA THR A 44 20.42 1.88 -9.37
C THR A 44 19.88 3.26 -9.02
N GLY A 45 20.45 3.90 -8.00
CA GLY A 45 20.02 5.21 -7.49
C GLY A 45 19.69 5.17 -6.00
N SER A 46 18.98 6.18 -5.50
CA SER A 46 18.60 6.26 -4.08
C SER A 46 17.11 5.96 -3.87
N GLY A 47 16.82 4.79 -3.30
CA GLY A 47 15.49 4.35 -2.91
C GLY A 47 15.32 4.25 -1.40
N ALA A 48 14.09 4.05 -0.96
CA ALA A 48 13.76 3.52 0.36
C ALA A 48 12.42 2.79 0.27
N PHE A 49 12.30 1.69 0.98
CA PHE A 49 11.06 0.95 1.16
C PHE A 49 10.71 0.92 2.65
N ILE A 50 9.44 1.13 2.97
CA ILE A 50 8.93 1.07 4.34
C ILE A 50 7.78 0.06 4.39
N GLU A 51 8.01 -1.03 5.11
CA GLU A 51 7.02 -2.08 5.34
C GLU A 51 5.82 -1.58 6.13
N ALA A 52 4.61 -2.04 5.78
CA ALA A 52 3.40 -1.70 6.55
C ALA A 52 3.49 -2.06 8.02
N GLU A 53 4.01 -3.26 8.29
CA GLU A 53 4.19 -3.81 9.63
C GLU A 53 4.97 -2.84 10.55
N ASP A 54 5.92 -2.06 10.02
CA ASP A 54 6.79 -1.19 10.81
C ASP A 54 6.09 0.04 11.40
N TYR A 55 5.14 0.62 10.68
CA TYR A 55 4.35 1.75 11.17
C TYR A 55 3.04 1.30 11.80
N GLN A 56 2.45 0.19 11.34
CA GLN A 56 1.24 -0.38 11.93
C GLN A 56 1.47 -0.88 13.36
N ARG A 57 2.56 -1.60 13.64
CA ARG A 57 2.93 -2.02 15.01
C ARG A 57 3.10 -0.85 15.98
N LYS A 58 3.44 0.33 15.46
CA LYS A 58 3.63 1.56 16.24
C LYS A 58 2.37 2.41 16.34
N GLY A 59 1.27 1.97 15.72
CA GLY A 59 0.02 2.74 15.65
C GLY A 59 0.16 4.07 14.88
N ILE A 60 1.18 4.20 14.03
CA ILE A 60 1.44 5.43 13.27
C ILE A 60 0.57 5.40 12.01
N THR A 61 -0.38 6.34 11.93
CA THR A 61 -1.28 6.49 10.78
C THR A 61 -0.97 7.72 9.93
N ASN A 62 -0.21 8.67 10.48
CA ASN A 62 0.16 9.90 9.79
C ASN A 62 1.35 9.66 8.84
N ILE A 63 1.11 9.80 7.55
CA ILE A 63 2.10 9.61 6.48
C ILE A 63 3.35 10.48 6.67
N GLN A 64 3.19 11.67 7.25
CA GLN A 64 4.30 12.60 7.50
C GLN A 64 5.28 12.03 8.54
N GLN A 65 4.77 11.38 9.57
CA GLN A 65 5.62 10.73 10.58
C GLN A 65 6.34 9.51 10.02
N ILE A 66 5.71 8.80 9.08
CA ILE A 66 6.29 7.64 8.43
C ILE A 66 7.44 8.07 7.51
N LEU A 67 7.19 9.02 6.62
CA LEU A 67 8.14 9.50 5.62
C LEU A 67 9.32 10.29 6.23
N ARG A 68 9.17 10.91 7.41
CA ARG A 68 10.28 11.57 8.13
C ARG A 68 11.46 10.65 8.46
N LYS A 69 11.26 9.33 8.45
CA LYS A 69 12.34 8.35 8.68
C LYS A 69 13.22 8.15 7.45
N VAL A 70 12.76 8.57 6.27
CA VAL A 70 13.49 8.37 5.01
C VAL A 70 14.50 9.50 4.81
N PRO A 71 15.81 9.21 4.70
CA PRO A 71 16.81 10.22 4.46
C PRO A 71 16.57 10.99 3.15
N GLY A 72 16.74 12.32 3.22
CA GLY A 72 16.53 13.20 2.08
C GLY A 72 15.06 13.46 1.72
N VAL A 73 14.10 12.96 2.51
CA VAL A 73 12.69 13.35 2.44
C VAL A 73 12.43 14.41 3.49
N TYR A 74 11.91 15.55 3.04
CA TYR A 74 11.52 16.68 3.89
C TYR A 74 10.02 16.85 3.81
N ILE A 75 9.43 17.24 4.93
CA ILE A 75 7.98 17.35 5.03
C ILE A 75 7.62 18.62 5.79
N ARG A 76 6.70 19.40 5.21
CA ARG A 76 6.11 20.58 5.83
C ARG A 76 4.67 20.24 6.19
N GLU A 77 4.31 20.41 7.46
CA GLU A 77 2.95 20.18 7.93
C GLU A 77 2.04 21.35 7.54
N GLU A 78 0.87 21.04 6.95
CA GLU A 78 -0.23 22.01 6.78
C GLU A 78 -1.33 21.82 7.84
N ASP A 79 -1.74 20.58 8.10
CA ASP A 79 -2.94 20.27 8.91
C ASP A 79 -2.67 19.41 10.17
N GLY A 80 -1.44 18.92 10.37
CA GLY A 80 -1.03 18.06 11.48
C GLY A 80 -1.51 16.60 11.43
N PHE A 81 -2.52 16.28 10.61
CA PHE A 81 -3.09 14.93 10.47
C PHE A 81 -2.54 14.17 9.26
N GLY A 82 -1.85 14.85 8.35
CA GLY A 82 -1.26 14.23 7.17
C GLY A 82 -2.25 13.99 6.04
N ASN A 83 -3.35 14.76 5.97
CA ASN A 83 -4.22 14.72 4.79
C ASN A 83 -3.61 15.51 3.63
N PHE A 84 -2.84 16.56 3.95
CA PHE A 84 -2.14 17.40 2.99
C PHE A 84 -0.63 17.36 3.25
N PRO A 85 0.03 16.23 3.02
CA PRO A 85 1.47 16.16 3.18
C PRO A 85 2.12 17.05 2.12
N ASN A 86 2.98 17.98 2.53
CA ASN A 86 3.84 18.71 1.63
C ASN A 86 5.24 18.11 1.69
N ILE A 87 5.50 17.21 0.74
CA ILE A 87 6.69 16.39 0.63
C ILE A 87 7.64 17.05 -0.37
N SER A 88 8.91 17.16 0.01
CA SER A 88 9.99 17.50 -0.91
C SER A 88 11.15 16.52 -0.77
N LEU A 89 11.85 16.31 -1.89
CA LEU A 89 13.01 15.44 -1.95
C LEU A 89 14.26 16.32 -2.10
N ARG A 90 15.32 16.00 -1.35
CA ARG A 90 16.64 16.66 -1.42
C ARG A 90 16.59 18.20 -1.34
N GLY A 91 15.64 18.74 -0.58
CA GLY A 91 15.49 20.19 -0.38
C GLY A 91 14.81 20.93 -1.54
N GLY A 92 14.14 20.23 -2.45
CA GLY A 92 13.33 20.86 -3.49
C GLY A 92 12.27 21.80 -2.91
N ASP A 93 12.09 22.96 -3.55
CA ASP A 93 11.07 23.92 -3.18
C ASP A 93 9.76 23.63 -3.93
N GLY A 94 8.64 23.71 -3.22
CA GLY A 94 7.33 23.34 -3.74
C GLY A 94 6.27 23.33 -2.65
N THR A 95 5.03 23.55 -3.05
CA THR A 95 3.88 23.42 -2.16
C THR A 95 3.02 22.24 -2.57
N ARG A 96 2.49 21.50 -1.59
CA ARG A 96 1.52 20.41 -1.82
C ARG A 96 1.98 19.39 -2.87
N ASN A 97 3.22 18.93 -2.76
CA ASN A 97 3.79 17.90 -3.64
C ASN A 97 3.97 18.30 -5.11
N GLU A 98 3.93 19.59 -5.46
CA GLU A 98 4.03 20.04 -6.86
C GLU A 98 5.29 19.53 -7.61
N LYS A 99 6.39 19.31 -6.89
CA LYS A 99 7.67 18.85 -7.47
C LYS A 99 7.96 17.36 -7.28
N VAL A 100 7.02 16.59 -6.73
CA VAL A 100 7.18 15.15 -6.52
C VAL A 100 6.02 14.39 -7.14
N THR A 101 6.30 13.19 -7.64
CA THR A 101 5.26 12.31 -8.18
C THR A 101 4.73 11.44 -7.04
N VAL A 102 3.43 11.51 -6.79
CA VAL A 102 2.75 10.70 -5.78
C VAL A 102 1.81 9.74 -6.48
N MET A 103 1.89 8.46 -6.11
CA MET A 103 1.12 7.37 -6.72
C MET A 103 0.56 6.45 -5.64
N GLU A 104 -0.60 5.86 -5.93
CA GLU A 104 -1.19 4.72 -5.23
C GLU A 104 -1.27 3.58 -6.24
N ASP A 105 -0.57 2.47 -6.01
CA ASP A 105 -0.51 1.31 -6.92
C ASP A 105 -0.20 1.67 -8.40
N GLY A 106 0.64 2.69 -8.60
CA GLY A 106 1.00 3.24 -9.91
C GLY A 106 0.05 4.30 -10.50
N ILE A 107 -1.05 4.61 -9.82
CA ILE A 107 -2.01 5.62 -10.24
C ILE A 107 -1.65 6.97 -9.61
N LEU A 108 -1.50 7.99 -10.45
CA LEU A 108 -1.17 9.35 -10.00
C LEU A 108 -2.31 9.93 -9.15
N THR A 109 -1.97 10.45 -7.97
CA THR A 109 -2.97 11.01 -7.04
C THR A 109 -3.31 12.48 -7.34
N ALA A 110 -2.49 13.15 -8.15
CA ALA A 110 -2.71 14.53 -8.55
C ALA A 110 -3.88 14.64 -9.54
N PRO A 111 -4.84 15.57 -9.33
CA PRO A 111 -6.02 15.70 -10.20
C PRO A 111 -5.67 16.09 -11.64
N ALA A 112 -4.56 16.82 -11.82
CA ALA A 112 -4.05 17.20 -13.13
C ALA A 112 -2.52 17.06 -13.17
N ALA A 113 -2.03 15.83 -13.24
CA ALA A 113 -0.61 15.47 -13.05
C ALA A 113 0.41 16.28 -13.87
N TYR A 114 0.03 16.80 -15.04
CA TYR A 114 0.94 17.56 -15.90
C TYR A 114 0.77 19.08 -15.83
N SER A 115 -0.45 19.57 -15.60
CA SER A 115 -0.76 21.00 -15.62
C SER A 115 -0.90 21.62 -14.23
N ALA A 116 -1.34 20.83 -13.25
CA ALA A 116 -1.43 21.23 -11.84
C ALA A 116 -1.16 20.00 -10.94
N PRO A 117 0.13 19.61 -10.77
CA PRO A 117 0.53 18.40 -10.06
C PRO A 117 0.34 18.46 -8.54
N SER A 118 -0.05 19.62 -7.99
CA SER A 118 -0.30 19.76 -6.55
C SER A 118 -1.35 18.75 -6.10
N ALA A 119 -0.95 17.84 -5.22
CA ALA A 119 -1.79 16.76 -4.73
C ALA A 119 -2.68 17.27 -3.60
N TYR A 120 -3.98 17.36 -3.86
CA TYR A 120 -5.01 17.67 -2.86
C TYR A 120 -5.58 16.41 -2.19
N TYR A 121 -5.05 15.24 -2.55
CA TYR A 121 -5.42 13.95 -2.00
C TYR A 121 -4.14 13.15 -1.72
N SER A 122 -4.06 12.58 -0.52
CA SER A 122 -3.05 11.61 -0.14
C SER A 122 -3.75 10.32 0.29
N PRO A 123 -3.33 9.15 -0.23
CA PRO A 123 -3.77 7.86 0.29
C PRO A 123 -3.48 7.76 1.79
N ARG A 124 -4.35 7.07 2.53
CA ARG A 124 -4.14 6.84 3.95
C ARG A 124 -3.15 5.70 4.13
N ALA A 125 -2.04 5.97 4.84
CA ALA A 125 -0.99 4.99 5.10
C ALA A 125 -1.52 3.68 5.71
N ALA A 126 -2.57 3.72 6.53
CA ALA A 126 -3.17 2.54 7.14
C ALA A 126 -3.73 1.51 6.14
N ARG A 127 -3.97 1.89 4.88
CA ARG A 127 -4.49 0.99 3.84
C ARG A 127 -3.40 0.40 2.95
N MET A 128 -2.17 0.88 3.07
CA MET A 128 -1.07 0.50 2.18
C MET A 128 -0.38 -0.77 2.69
N SER A 129 0.10 -1.60 1.77
CA SER A 129 0.97 -2.76 2.07
C SER A 129 2.42 -2.34 2.34
N GLY A 130 2.83 -1.20 1.79
CA GLY A 130 4.16 -0.63 1.95
C GLY A 130 4.19 0.80 1.41
N ILE A 131 5.27 1.52 1.67
CA ILE A 131 5.52 2.86 1.12
C ILE A 131 6.89 2.87 0.46
N GLU A 132 6.91 3.33 -0.78
CA GLU A 132 8.11 3.36 -1.61
C GLU A 132 8.54 4.80 -1.89
N VAL A 133 9.83 5.08 -1.79
CA VAL A 133 10.39 6.41 -2.06
C VAL A 133 11.59 6.29 -2.99
N LEU A 134 11.36 6.54 -4.28
CA LEU A 134 12.41 6.68 -5.28
C LEU A 134 12.83 8.14 -5.43
N LYS A 135 14.13 8.43 -5.32
CA LYS A 135 14.69 9.78 -5.42
C LYS A 135 15.52 9.99 -6.71
N GLY A 136 15.67 8.94 -7.52
CA GLY A 136 16.64 8.87 -8.62
C GLY A 136 18.03 8.46 -8.17
#